data_AF-A0AAN7UX39-F1
#
_entry.id   AF-A0AAN7UX39-F1
#
_cell.length_a   1.000
_cell.length_b   1.000
_cell.length_c   1.000
_cell.angle_alpha   90.00
_cell.angle_beta   90.00
_cell.angle_gamma   90.00
#
_symmetry.space_group_name_H-M   'P 1'
#
loop_
_entity.id
_entity.type
_entity.pdbx_description
1 polymer ?
#
loop_
_entity_poly.entity_id
_entity_poly.type
_entity_poly.pdbx_seq_one_letter_code
_entity_poly.pdbx_strand_id
1 'polypeptide(L)'
;MEGNAGADQSCGKLHFSFGFHPLTKALLENSENAGGNAAAIPPSDSPLFVLLINPIQVLPEDDDRIFKAVGEFMAELRSLARERGLLHPYIFINYEGCSDDVLPGYSEASFKRLTETSKRVDPLRIFQWGVLGSFKLQASSGV
;
A
#
# COMPACT_ATOMS: atom_id res chain seq x y z
N MET A 1 54.48 7.35 -0.99
CA MET A 1 54.26 5.98 -0.47
C MET A 1 53.25 6.13 0.66
N GLU A 2 52.00 6.44 0.33
CA GLU A 2 50.96 5.47 -0.07
C GLU A 2 50.89 4.28 0.87
N GLY A 3 49.76 4.15 1.57
CA GLY A 3 49.52 3.11 2.56
C GLY A 3 48.11 3.15 3.12
N ASN A 4 47.14 3.27 2.21
CA ASN A 4 45.73 2.89 2.27
C ASN A 4 44.97 3.09 3.60
N ALA A 5 44.04 4.05 3.58
CA ALA A 5 42.88 4.05 4.45
C ALA A 5 42.19 2.69 4.34
N GLY A 6 42.25 1.90 5.42
CA GLY A 6 41.35 0.77 5.59
C GLY A 6 39.93 1.32 5.57
N ALA A 7 39.29 1.23 4.41
CA ALA A 7 37.85 1.36 4.32
C ALA A 7 37.28 0.36 5.31
N ASP A 8 36.63 0.89 6.35
CA ASP A 8 35.74 0.13 7.20
C ASP A 8 34.62 -0.42 6.31
N GLN A 9 34.87 -1.59 5.76
CA GLN A 9 33.94 -2.35 4.94
C GLN A 9 33.04 -3.19 5.87
N SER A 10 32.54 -2.56 6.93
CA SER A 10 31.59 -3.17 7.85
C SER A 10 30.16 -2.75 7.52
N CYS A 11 29.34 -3.79 7.37
CA CYS A 11 27.88 -3.81 7.40
C CYS A 11 27.16 -3.25 6.16
N GLY A 12 26.62 -4.16 5.34
CA GLY A 12 25.54 -3.86 4.40
C GLY A 12 24.38 -3.22 5.16
N LYS A 13 24.16 -1.93 4.93
CA LYS A 13 23.19 -1.13 5.70
C LYS A 13 21.79 -1.38 5.16
N LEU A 14 21.10 -2.39 5.70
CA LEU A 14 19.65 -2.43 5.64
C LEU A 14 19.10 -1.28 6.49
N HIS A 15 18.41 -0.33 5.86
CA HIS A 15 17.70 0.74 6.53
C HIS A 15 16.21 0.42 6.52
N PHE A 16 15.56 0.50 7.68
CA PHE A 16 14.15 0.17 7.82
C PHE A 16 13.42 1.35 8.43
N SER A 17 12.37 1.84 7.77
CA SER A 17 11.62 3.00 8.21
C SER A 17 10.12 2.76 8.21
N PHE A 18 9.45 3.42 9.15
CA PHE A 18 7.99 3.40 9.30
C PHE A 18 7.43 4.80 9.04
N GLY A 19 6.56 4.92 8.06
CA GLY A 19 5.76 6.11 7.82
C GLY A 19 4.35 5.93 8.40
N PHE A 20 3.96 6.79 9.34
CA PHE A 20 2.60 6.83 9.86
C PHE A 20 1.87 8.02 9.24
N HIS A 21 0.88 7.76 8.39
CA HIS A 21 0.10 8.80 7.75
C HIS A 21 -1.29 8.86 8.37
N PRO A 22 -1.55 9.81 9.29
CA PRO A 22 -2.80 9.86 10.02
C PRO A 22 -3.97 10.26 9.12
N LEU A 23 -5.08 9.54 9.24
CA LEU A 23 -6.38 9.89 8.69
C LEU A 23 -7.24 10.41 9.85
N THR A 24 -7.13 11.70 10.12
CA THR A 24 -7.86 12.36 11.21
C THR A 24 -9.33 12.53 10.85
N LYS A 25 -10.18 12.69 11.87
CA LYS A 25 -11.61 12.98 11.67
C LYS A 25 -11.83 14.20 10.78
N ALA A 26 -11.12 15.29 11.06
CA ALA A 26 -11.22 16.53 10.29
C ALA A 26 -10.78 16.34 8.82
N LEU A 27 -9.77 15.51 8.55
CA LEU A 27 -9.37 15.18 7.19
C LEU A 27 -10.47 14.44 6.44
N LEU A 28 -11.11 13.45 7.08
CA LEU A 28 -12.19 12.68 6.47
C LEU A 28 -13.46 13.52 6.28
N GLU A 29 -13.86 14.32 7.27
CA GLU A 29 -15.01 15.24 7.17
C GLU A 29 -14.81 16.26 6.04
N ASN A 30 -13.61 16.84 5.93
CA ASN A 30 -13.31 17.78 4.86
C ASN A 30 -13.30 17.10 3.49
N SER A 31 -12.80 15.86 3.39
CA SER A 31 -12.87 15.11 2.14
C SER A 31 -14.31 14.82 1.72
N GLU A 32 -15.19 14.47 2.66
CA GLU A 32 -16.61 14.22 2.39
C GLU A 32 -17.32 15.51 1.94
N ASN A 33 -17.10 16.62 2.66
CA ASN A 33 -17.66 17.93 2.33
C ASN A 33 -17.19 18.47 0.96
N ALA A 34 -16.00 18.07 0.50
CA ALA A 34 -15.46 18.42 -0.81
C ALA A 34 -15.99 17.52 -1.96
N GLY A 35 -16.94 16.63 -1.69
CA GLY A 35 -17.54 15.72 -2.68
C GLY A 35 -17.05 14.27 -2.60
N GLY A 36 -16.25 13.93 -1.58
CA GLY A 36 -15.74 12.59 -1.33
C GLY A 36 -14.62 12.17 -2.28
N ASN A 37 -14.13 10.94 -2.10
CA ASN A 37 -13.13 10.32 -2.95
C ASN A 37 -13.38 8.80 -3.09
N ALA A 38 -12.60 8.12 -3.92
CA ALA A 38 -12.81 6.70 -4.21
C ALA A 38 -12.58 5.78 -3.00
N ALA A 39 -11.69 6.14 -2.06
CA ALA A 39 -11.49 5.36 -0.83
C ALA A 39 -12.76 5.30 0.02
N ALA A 40 -13.57 6.38 -0.02
CA ALA A 40 -14.88 6.47 0.63
C ALA A 40 -14.88 6.03 2.11
N ILE A 41 -13.82 6.37 2.84
CA ILE A 41 -13.69 6.09 4.27
C ILE A 41 -14.57 7.11 5.03
N PRO A 42 -15.58 6.66 5.78
CA PRO A 42 -16.46 7.57 6.51
C PRO A 42 -15.73 8.16 7.73
N PRO A 43 -16.02 9.42 8.13
CA PRO A 43 -15.42 10.01 9.32
C PRO A 43 -15.68 9.23 10.62
N SER A 44 -16.72 8.41 10.66
CA SER A 44 -17.04 7.50 11.77
C SER A 44 -15.96 6.47 12.05
N ASP A 45 -15.14 6.14 11.05
CA ASP A 45 -14.11 5.10 11.17
C ASP A 45 -12.80 5.68 11.74
N SER A 46 -12.73 7.00 11.92
CA SER A 46 -11.59 7.68 12.53
C SER A 46 -11.45 7.39 14.04
N PRO A 47 -10.25 7.52 14.62
CA PRO A 47 -8.98 7.82 13.95
C PRO A 47 -8.35 6.58 13.29
N LEU A 48 -7.75 6.76 12.11
CA LEU A 48 -6.96 5.74 11.42
C LEU A 48 -5.57 6.28 11.09
N PHE A 49 -4.66 5.39 10.70
CA PHE A 49 -3.44 5.77 9.99
C PHE A 49 -3.11 4.72 8.94
N VAL A 50 -2.50 5.16 7.83
CA VAL A 50 -1.86 4.26 6.87
C VAL A 50 -0.42 4.06 7.32
N LEU A 51 -0.02 2.79 7.48
CA LEU A 51 1.36 2.41 7.77
C LEU A 51 2.10 2.13 6.47
N LEU A 52 3.15 2.89 6.20
CA LEU A 52 4.13 2.57 5.16
C LEU A 52 5.33 1.91 5.84
N ILE A 53 5.68 0.71 5.37
CA ILE A 53 6.93 0.04 5.74
C ILE A 53 7.88 0.15 4.56
N ASN A 54 9.02 0.80 4.77
CA ASN A 54 9.97 1.09 3.71
C ASN A 54 11.36 0.53 4.05
N PRO A 55 11.66 -0.73 3.63
CA PRO A 55 13.00 -1.28 3.66
C PRO A 55 13.83 -0.67 2.51
N ILE A 56 15.06 -0.25 2.82
CA ILE A 56 16.04 0.18 1.83
C ILE A 56 17.27 -0.70 2.03
N GLN A 57 17.64 -1.40 0.97
CA GLN A 57 18.79 -2.28 0.94
C GLN A 57 19.77 -1.83 -0.15
N VAL A 58 21.03 -2.26 -0.02
CA VAL A 58 22.11 -1.90 -0.96
C VAL A 58 22.54 -3.07 -1.84
N LEU A 59 22.31 -4.30 -1.41
CA LEU A 59 22.71 -5.55 -2.07
C LEU A 59 21.49 -6.26 -2.70
N PRO A 60 21.39 -6.32 -4.05
CA PRO A 60 20.31 -7.01 -4.73
C PRO A 60 20.13 -8.47 -4.31
N GLU A 61 21.20 -9.12 -3.84
CA GLU A 61 21.16 -10.52 -3.38
C GLU A 61 20.29 -10.70 -2.12
N ASP A 62 20.00 -9.63 -1.39
CA ASP A 62 19.16 -9.64 -0.20
C ASP A 62 17.66 -9.37 -0.50
N ASP A 63 17.28 -9.07 -1.75
CA ASP A 63 15.90 -8.71 -2.12
C ASP A 63 14.88 -9.73 -1.64
N ASP A 64 15.03 -11.00 -2.04
CA ASP A 64 14.10 -12.07 -1.68
C ASP A 64 13.99 -12.25 -0.16
N ARG A 65 15.12 -12.13 0.56
CA ARG A 65 15.15 -12.24 2.02
C ARG A 65 14.37 -11.09 2.67
N ILE A 66 14.52 -9.88 2.14
CA ILE A 66 13.89 -8.67 2.68
C ILE A 66 12.40 -8.66 2.35
N PHE A 67 12.00 -8.98 1.12
CA PHE A 67 10.59 -9.10 0.75
C PHE A 67 9.87 -10.13 1.61
N LYS A 68 10.51 -11.30 1.85
CA LYS A 68 9.96 -12.31 2.75
C LYS A 68 9.79 -11.78 4.17
N ALA A 69 10.83 -11.18 4.74
CA ALA A 69 10.78 -10.65 6.12
C ALA A 69 9.73 -9.55 6.29
N VAL A 70 9.59 -8.65 5.31
CA VAL A 70 8.54 -7.61 5.33
C VAL A 70 7.15 -8.21 5.18
N GLY A 71 6.99 -9.21 4.31
CA GLY A 71 5.72 -9.92 4.14
C GLY A 71 5.26 -10.61 5.44
N GLU A 72 6.16 -11.32 6.10
CA GLU A 72 5.92 -11.98 7.40
C GLU A 72 5.55 -10.94 8.47
N PHE A 73 6.33 -9.86 8.57
CA PHE A 73 6.06 -8.80 9.54
C PHE A 73 4.73 -8.07 9.30
N MET A 74 4.37 -7.79 8.04
CA MET A 74 3.06 -7.23 7.70
C MET A 74 1.91 -8.19 8.02
N ALA A 75 2.10 -9.50 7.85
CA ALA A 75 1.11 -10.50 8.25
C ALA A 75 0.90 -10.51 9.77
N GLU A 76 1.98 -10.44 10.56
CA GLU A 76 1.92 -10.34 12.02
C GLU A 76 1.20 -9.06 12.46
N LEU A 77 1.54 -7.89 11.91
CA LEU A 77 0.87 -6.63 12.22
C LEU A 77 -0.64 -6.68 11.92
N ARG A 78 -1.02 -7.28 10.78
CA ARG A 78 -2.43 -7.45 10.42
C ARG A 78 -3.16 -8.42 11.34
N SER A 79 -2.53 -9.53 11.73
CA SER A 79 -3.11 -10.46 12.72
C SER A 79 -3.36 -9.74 14.04
N LEU A 80 -2.33 -9.04 14.52
CA LEU A 80 -2.36 -8.31 15.78
C LEU A 80 -3.42 -7.20 15.80
N ALA A 81 -3.54 -6.44 14.71
CA ALA A 81 -4.58 -5.42 14.56
C ALA A 81 -5.98 -6.04 14.53
N ARG A 82 -6.15 -7.19 13.86
CA ARG A 82 -7.43 -7.92 13.80
C ARG A 82 -7.83 -8.45 15.17
N GLU A 83 -6.92 -9.08 15.90
CA GLU A 83 -7.13 -9.59 17.26
C GLU A 83 -7.56 -8.49 18.23
N ARG A 84 -7.07 -7.25 18.01
CA ARG A 84 -7.45 -6.08 18.81
C ARG A 84 -8.68 -5.34 18.30
N GLY A 85 -9.30 -5.78 17.20
CA GLY A 85 -10.43 -5.08 16.58
C GLY A 85 -10.07 -3.71 15.99
N LEU A 86 -8.80 -3.50 15.62
CA LEU A 86 -8.26 -2.24 15.09
C LEU A 86 -7.96 -2.30 13.59
N LEU A 87 -8.04 -3.47 12.96
CA LEU A 87 -7.73 -3.62 11.54
C LEU A 87 -8.84 -3.01 10.69
N HIS A 88 -8.49 -1.98 9.93
CA HIS A 88 -9.34 -1.42 8.88
C HIS A 88 -8.99 -2.05 7.51
N PRO A 89 -9.96 -2.38 6.64
CA PRO A 89 -9.70 -3.07 5.38
C PRO A 89 -9.02 -2.20 4.31
N TYR A 90 -9.06 -0.88 4.46
CA TYR A 90 -8.47 0.05 3.49
C TYR A 90 -6.94 -0.10 3.39
N ILE A 91 -6.47 -0.31 2.16
CA ILE A 91 -5.05 -0.25 1.79
C ILE A 91 -4.87 0.94 0.85
N PHE A 92 -3.89 1.80 1.16
CA PHE A 92 -3.54 2.89 0.24
C PHE A 92 -2.74 2.32 -0.92
N ILE A 93 -3.39 2.24 -2.08
CA ILE A 93 -2.88 1.59 -3.30
C ILE A 93 -1.48 2.05 -3.74
N ASN A 94 -1.04 3.26 -3.39
CA ASN A 94 0.31 3.72 -3.71
C ASN A 94 1.41 3.03 -2.88
N TYR A 95 1.05 2.35 -1.80
CA TYR A 95 1.95 1.64 -0.89
C TYR A 95 1.66 0.13 -0.85
N GLU A 96 0.93 -0.39 -1.83
CA GLU A 96 0.69 -1.82 -1.89
C GLU A 96 2.00 -2.60 -2.08
N GLY A 97 2.11 -3.74 -1.42
CA GLY A 97 3.12 -4.75 -1.74
C GLY A 97 2.65 -5.65 -2.87
N CYS A 98 3.57 -6.43 -3.44
CA CYS A 98 3.29 -7.36 -4.55
C CYS A 98 2.20 -8.42 -4.27
N SER A 99 1.80 -8.61 -3.01
CA SER A 99 0.82 -9.61 -2.58
C SER A 99 -0.45 -9.02 -1.97
N ASP A 100 -0.59 -7.68 -1.93
CA ASP A 100 -1.76 -7.05 -1.35
C ASP A 100 -2.92 -7.01 -2.37
N ASP A 101 -4.07 -7.58 -1.99
CA ASP A 101 -5.32 -7.33 -2.72
C ASP A 101 -5.95 -6.04 -2.17
N VAL A 102 -5.79 -4.96 -2.91
CA VAL A 102 -6.25 -3.61 -2.51
C VAL A 102 -7.74 -3.40 -2.75
N LEU A 103 -8.35 -4.15 -3.67
CA LEU A 103 -9.73 -3.94 -4.10
C LEU A 103 -10.76 -4.16 -2.97
N PRO A 104 -10.62 -5.19 -2.10
CA PRO A 104 -11.47 -5.35 -0.93
C PRO A 104 -11.45 -4.18 0.05
N GLY A 105 -10.41 -3.32 0.00
CA GLY A 105 -10.33 -2.12 0.83
C GLY A 105 -11.21 -0.96 0.35
N TYR A 106 -11.77 -1.05 -0.87
CA TYR A 106 -12.73 -0.10 -1.40
C TYR A 106 -14.16 -0.58 -1.15
N SER A 107 -15.07 0.36 -0.90
CA SER A 107 -16.50 0.02 -0.82
C SER A 107 -17.00 -0.54 -2.15
N GLU A 108 -18.01 -1.41 -2.11
CA GLU A 108 -18.66 -1.95 -3.33
C GLU A 108 -19.19 -0.81 -4.22
N ALA A 109 -19.74 0.24 -3.61
CA ALA A 109 -20.21 1.43 -4.32
C ALA A 109 -19.07 2.16 -5.04
N SER A 110 -17.93 2.35 -4.37
CA SER A 110 -16.72 2.93 -4.96
C SER A 110 -16.21 2.07 -6.12
N PHE A 111 -16.11 0.76 -5.93
CA PHE A 111 -15.64 -0.17 -6.96
C PHE A 111 -16.54 -0.18 -8.20
N LYS A 112 -17.86 -0.19 -7.99
CA LYS A 112 -18.85 -0.07 -9.08
C LYS A 112 -18.66 1.23 -9.85
N ARG A 113 -18.55 2.37 -9.15
CA ARG A 113 -18.35 3.68 -9.77
C ARG A 113 -17.03 3.77 -10.54
N LEU A 114 -15.94 3.20 -10.01
CA LEU A 114 -14.66 3.11 -10.70
C LEU A 114 -14.78 2.29 -11.99
N THR A 115 -15.46 1.14 -11.92
CA THR A 115 -15.69 0.25 -13.07
C THR A 115 -16.52 0.93 -14.15
N GLU A 116 -17.63 1.58 -13.79
CA GLU A 116 -18.49 2.33 -14.70
C GLU A 116 -17.74 3.51 -15.34
N THR A 117 -16.96 4.24 -14.54
CA THR A 117 -16.13 5.34 -15.03
C THR A 117 -15.09 4.83 -16.01
N SER A 118 -14.37 3.75 -15.70
CA SER A 118 -13.40 3.12 -16.58
C SER A 118 -14.01 2.76 -17.93
N LYS A 119 -15.17 2.09 -17.95
CA LYS A 119 -15.87 1.74 -19.20
C LYS A 119 -16.28 2.95 -20.03
N ARG A 120 -16.64 4.06 -19.37
CA ARG A 120 -17.09 5.30 -20.03
C ARG A 120 -15.92 6.09 -20.62
N VAL A 121 -14.79 6.18 -19.92
CA VAL A 121 -13.66 7.03 -20.32
C VAL A 121 -12.57 6.28 -21.09
N ASP A 122 -12.47 4.97 -20.91
CA ASP A 122 -11.54 4.08 -21.61
C ASP A 122 -12.29 2.82 -22.09
N PRO A 123 -13.16 2.94 -23.12
CA PRO A 123 -13.98 1.82 -23.60
C PRO A 123 -13.15 0.65 -24.13
N LEU A 124 -11.95 0.92 -24.65
CA LEU A 124 -10.99 -0.09 -25.12
C LEU A 124 -10.19 -0.72 -23.96
N ARG A 125 -10.39 -0.23 -22.74
CA ARG A 125 -9.76 -0.69 -21.50
C ARG A 125 -8.23 -0.68 -21.57
N ILE A 126 -7.64 0.23 -22.34
CA ILE A 126 -6.19 0.34 -22.53
C ILE A 126 -5.47 0.43 -21.19
N PHE A 127 -6.00 1.13 -20.19
CA PHE A 127 -5.37 1.21 -18.86
C PHE A 127 -5.56 -0.06 -18.02
N GLN A 128 -6.44 -0.97 -18.42
CA GLN A 128 -6.63 -2.25 -17.74
C GLN A 128 -5.66 -3.32 -18.25
N TRP A 129 -5.18 -3.27 -19.49
CA TRP A 129 -4.25 -4.28 -20.03
C TRP A 129 -2.96 -3.73 -20.64
N GLY A 130 -2.96 -2.50 -21.14
CA GLY A 130 -1.85 -1.89 -21.91
C GLY A 130 -0.84 -1.12 -21.07
N VAL A 131 -0.97 -1.11 -19.75
CA VAL A 131 0.00 -0.50 -18.81
C VAL A 131 0.38 -1.50 -17.74
N LEU A 132 1.63 -1.42 -17.26
CA LEU A 132 2.08 -2.19 -16.10
C LEU A 132 1.55 -1.56 -14.81
N GLY A 133 1.53 -2.34 -13.73
CA GLY A 133 1.09 -1.89 -12.41
C GLY A 133 -0.29 -2.41 -12.01
N SER A 134 -0.67 -2.09 -10.79
CA SER A 134 -1.71 -2.77 -10.02
C SER A 134 -3.06 -2.05 -9.92
N PHE A 135 -3.19 -0.88 -10.55
CA PHE A 135 -4.41 -0.08 -10.61
C PHE A 135 -5.50 -0.71 -11.50
N LYS A 136 -5.57 -2.04 -11.55
CA LYS A 136 -6.46 -2.83 -12.37
C LYS A 136 -7.75 -3.08 -11.59
N LEU A 137 -8.88 -2.86 -12.25
CA LEU A 137 -10.22 -3.08 -11.70
C LEU A 137 -10.73 -4.50 -12.01
N GLN A 138 -9.86 -5.37 -12.52
CA GLN A 138 -10.17 -6.78 -12.66
C GLN A 138 -9.82 -7.45 -11.34
N ALA A 139 -10.75 -8.21 -10.77
CA ALA A 139 -10.41 -9.12 -9.69
C ALA A 139 -9.24 -9.99 -10.16
N SER A 140 -8.19 -10.08 -9.35
CA SER A 140 -7.09 -11.02 -9.52
C SER A 140 -7.67 -12.43 -9.58
N SER A 141 -7.99 -12.87 -10.80
CA SER A 141 -8.24 -14.26 -11.07
C SER A 141 -6.86 -14.88 -11.05
N GLY A 142 -6.52 -15.57 -9.96
CA GLY A 142 -5.26 -16.29 -9.84
C GLY A 142 -5.00 -17.10 -11.11
N VAL A 143 -3.84 -16.85 -11.71
CA VAL A 143 -3.19 -17.74 -12.67
C VAL A 143 -1.94 -18.26 -11.98
#